data_AF-A0A7C3GPQ6-F1
#
_entry.id   AF-A0A7C3GPQ6-F1
#
_cell.length_a   1.000
_cell.length_b   1.000
_cell.length_c   1.000
_cell.angle_alpha   90.00
_cell.angle_beta   90.00
_cell.angle_gamma   90.00
#
_symmetry.space_group_name_H-M   'P 1'
#
loop_
_entity.id
_entity.type
_entity.pdbx_description
1 polymer ?
#
loop_
_entity_poly.entity_id
_entity_poly.type
_entity_poly.pdbx_seq_one_letter_code
_entity_poly.pdbx_strand_id
1 'polypeptide(L)'
;MQHFWKKFAVISLILLLVLVGCKREPESADPTTQPDTLATSAPDPTAVPEVDEPAADTGDADTDGEFNAILLPKFLGILVFDQANEGAMEAAADLGQANPEFTGPTPENSVQGQIEIVTNAATQGVDAIMISNNAGDQIAPAAQAAIDAGATVVTWDSPIPSAEGEDLFIAQVDFNEMGTVMADMAHSILGGSGQFAVLSASPDATNQNTWIAAMEEALKDAKYADIELLDIVYGNDQSEESYNQALALVDQYPDMGLIMSPTTVGIAAAAKAMQDEDLCDDVKVSGLGLPSEMVN
;
A
#
# COMPACT_ATOMS: atom_id res chain seq x y z
N MET A 1 -51.55 -6.62 -34.87
CA MET A 1 -51.99 -7.38 -36.05
C MET A 1 -50.74 -7.87 -36.77
N GLN A 2 -50.34 -9.11 -36.48
CA GLN A 2 -50.44 -10.27 -37.38
C GLN A 2 -49.41 -10.28 -38.53
N HIS A 3 -48.45 -11.21 -38.38
CA HIS A 3 -47.87 -12.14 -39.36
C HIS A 3 -47.50 -11.69 -40.78
N PHE A 4 -46.28 -12.04 -41.25
CA PHE A 4 -46.00 -13.05 -42.31
C PHE A 4 -44.53 -12.92 -42.79
N TRP A 5 -43.64 -13.87 -42.47
CA TRP A 5 -43.16 -15.01 -43.30
C TRP A 5 -42.03 -14.65 -44.31
N LYS A 6 -40.80 -15.11 -44.04
CA LYS A 6 -40.06 -16.23 -44.68
C LYS A 6 -39.50 -15.99 -46.10
N LYS A 7 -38.15 -16.09 -46.16
CA LYS A 7 -37.30 -16.83 -47.11
C LYS A 7 -37.40 -16.47 -48.60
N PHE A 8 -36.29 -15.95 -49.15
CA PHE A 8 -35.82 -16.31 -50.48
C PHE A 8 -34.30 -16.49 -50.46
N ALA A 9 -33.86 -17.72 -50.72
CA ALA A 9 -32.52 -18.06 -51.16
C ALA A 9 -32.63 -18.40 -52.65
N VAL A 10 -31.82 -17.77 -53.50
CA VAL A 10 -31.58 -18.22 -54.88
C VAL A 10 -30.10 -18.09 -55.18
N ILE A 11 -29.57 -19.23 -55.63
CA ILE A 11 -28.20 -19.55 -56.03
C ILE A 11 -28.04 -19.24 -57.53
N SER A 12 -26.92 -18.65 -57.95
CA SER A 12 -26.38 -18.70 -59.33
C SER A 12 -24.88 -18.39 -59.26
N LEU A 13 -23.97 -19.36 -59.39
CA LEU A 13 -23.45 -20.06 -60.57
C LEU A 13 -22.11 -19.47 -61.07
N ILE A 14 -21.02 -20.02 -60.50
CA ILE A 14 -19.78 -20.53 -61.13
C ILE A 14 -19.22 -19.81 -62.37
N LEU A 15 -17.97 -19.33 -62.25
CA LEU A 15 -16.96 -19.52 -63.29
C LEU A 15 -15.59 -19.83 -62.66
N LEU A 16 -15.11 -21.04 -62.90
CA LEU A 16 -13.85 -21.62 -62.43
C LEU A 16 -12.89 -21.68 -63.62
N LEU A 17 -11.63 -21.27 -63.43
CA LEU A 17 -10.53 -21.59 -64.34
C LEU A 17 -9.29 -21.91 -63.50
N VAL A 18 -8.91 -23.19 -63.52
CA VAL A 18 -7.74 -23.81 -62.89
C VAL A 18 -6.88 -24.38 -64.02
N LEU A 19 -5.55 -24.37 -63.84
CA LEU A 19 -4.53 -25.33 -64.34
C LEU A 19 -3.15 -24.80 -63.84
N VAL A 20 -2.50 -25.32 -62.79
CA VAL A 20 -1.82 -26.61 -62.50
C VAL A 20 -0.43 -26.81 -63.14
N GLY A 21 0.56 -27.09 -62.28
CA GLY A 21 1.77 -27.91 -62.53
C GLY A 21 3.08 -27.22 -62.12
N CYS A 22 4.05 -27.78 -61.38
CA CYS A 22 4.32 -29.11 -60.82
C CYS A 22 5.35 -28.98 -59.67
N LYS A 23 5.34 -29.92 -58.71
CA LYS A 23 6.29 -30.05 -57.59
C LYS A 23 7.49 -30.94 -57.97
N ARG A 24 8.71 -30.58 -57.53
CA ARG A 24 9.84 -31.49 -57.27
C ARG A 24 10.82 -30.82 -56.29
N GLU A 25 11.41 -31.63 -55.41
CA GLU A 25 12.27 -31.32 -54.25
C GLU A 25 13.44 -32.34 -54.28
N PRO A 26 14.54 -32.29 -53.50
CA PRO A 26 15.32 -31.20 -52.84
C PRO A 26 16.81 -31.17 -53.29
N GLU A 27 17.62 -30.17 -52.88
CA GLU A 27 19.09 -30.35 -52.71
C GLU A 27 19.67 -29.40 -51.66
N SER A 28 20.55 -29.93 -50.80
CA SER A 28 21.17 -29.33 -49.62
C SER A 28 22.51 -28.65 -49.92
N ALA A 29 22.84 -27.55 -49.23
CA ALA A 29 24.12 -27.32 -48.54
C ALA A 29 24.19 -25.90 -47.92
N ASP A 30 24.58 -25.88 -46.65
CA ASP A 30 24.87 -24.75 -45.73
C ASP A 30 26.23 -24.07 -46.08
N PRO A 31 26.78 -23.10 -45.32
CA PRO A 31 26.24 -21.94 -44.59
C PRO A 31 26.86 -20.61 -45.08
N THR A 32 26.32 -19.45 -44.72
CA THR A 32 27.03 -18.34 -44.03
C THR A 32 26.27 -17.00 -44.07
N THR A 33 26.34 -16.31 -42.93
CA THR A 33 26.14 -14.87 -42.69
C THR A 33 24.71 -14.31 -42.63
N GLN A 34 24.12 -14.42 -41.43
CA GLN A 34 23.23 -13.43 -40.82
C GLN A 34 24.02 -12.15 -40.47
N PRO A 35 23.40 -10.96 -40.52
CA PRO A 35 23.72 -9.88 -39.61
C PRO A 35 22.69 -9.81 -38.47
N ASP A 36 23.25 -9.57 -37.30
CA ASP A 36 22.64 -9.51 -35.97
C ASP A 36 21.39 -8.62 -35.86
N THR A 37 20.34 -9.16 -35.24
CA THR A 37 19.32 -8.38 -34.53
C THR A 37 19.40 -8.72 -33.05
N LEU A 38 19.77 -7.69 -32.28
CA LEU A 38 19.84 -7.64 -30.82
C LEU A 38 18.53 -8.12 -30.20
N ALA A 39 18.59 -9.27 -29.52
CA ALA A 39 17.60 -9.66 -28.54
C ALA A 39 17.96 -8.97 -27.22
N THR A 40 17.20 -7.94 -26.84
CA THR A 40 17.18 -7.44 -25.46
C THR A 40 16.30 -8.38 -24.66
N SER A 41 16.92 -9.19 -23.79
CA SER A 41 16.23 -9.95 -22.75
C SER A 41 15.67 -8.99 -21.70
N ALA A 42 14.36 -9.00 -21.50
CA ALA A 42 13.74 -8.42 -20.30
C ALA A 42 14.18 -9.24 -19.07
N PRO A 43 14.46 -8.62 -17.91
CA PRO A 43 14.79 -9.34 -16.69
C PRO A 43 13.54 -10.04 -16.11
N ASP A 44 13.80 -11.17 -15.48
CA ASP A 44 12.85 -12.04 -14.78
C ASP A 44 12.28 -11.33 -13.53
N PRO A 45 10.94 -11.25 -13.34
CA PRO A 45 10.33 -10.54 -12.20
C PRO A 45 10.46 -11.26 -10.85
N THR A 46 11.22 -12.36 -10.76
CA THR A 46 11.35 -13.15 -9.53
C THR A 46 12.66 -12.95 -8.75
N ALA A 47 13.52 -12.02 -9.16
CA ALA A 47 14.74 -11.68 -8.42
C ALA A 47 14.59 -10.34 -7.68
N VAL A 48 13.98 -10.36 -6.51
CA VAL A 48 14.18 -9.30 -5.52
C VAL A 48 15.65 -9.41 -5.05
N PRO A 49 16.47 -8.36 -5.18
CA PRO A 49 17.80 -8.39 -4.60
C PRO A 49 17.65 -8.46 -3.09
N GLU A 50 18.27 -9.47 -2.48
CA GLU A 50 18.45 -9.57 -1.03
C GLU A 50 19.18 -8.31 -0.57
N VAL A 51 18.46 -7.41 0.08
CA VAL A 51 19.07 -6.26 0.75
C VAL A 51 19.72 -6.83 2.00
N ASP A 52 21.05 -6.94 2.01
CA ASP A 52 21.80 -7.21 3.23
C ASP A 52 21.43 -6.13 4.25
N GLU A 53 20.56 -6.47 5.20
CA GLU A 53 20.32 -5.63 6.37
C GLU A 53 21.64 -5.48 7.12
N PRO A 54 22.08 -4.25 7.43
CA PRO A 54 23.20 -4.09 8.33
C PRO A 54 22.73 -4.62 9.69
N ALA A 55 23.36 -5.69 10.17
CA ALA A 55 23.18 -6.16 11.53
C ALA A 55 23.32 -4.95 12.47
N ALA A 56 22.22 -4.55 13.10
CA ALA A 56 22.24 -3.52 14.10
C ALA A 56 23.19 -4.00 15.21
N ASP A 57 24.25 -3.22 15.47
CA ASP A 57 25.06 -3.38 16.66
C ASP A 57 24.18 -3.00 17.85
N THR A 58 23.38 -3.95 18.32
CA THR A 58 22.63 -3.86 19.57
C THR A 58 23.66 -3.94 20.69
N GLY A 59 24.33 -2.81 20.96
CA GLY A 59 25.30 -2.73 22.05
C GLY A 59 24.67 -3.30 23.31
N ASP A 60 25.41 -4.16 24.02
CA ASP A 60 25.01 -4.94 25.22
C ASP A 60 23.91 -4.22 26.02
N ALA A 61 22.65 -4.50 25.67
CA ALA A 61 21.53 -4.13 26.51
C ALA A 61 21.62 -5.05 27.71
N ASP A 62 21.68 -4.47 28.91
CA ASP A 62 21.68 -5.24 30.15
C ASP A 62 20.30 -5.91 30.29
N THR A 63 20.16 -7.13 29.74
CA THR A 63 18.91 -7.91 29.73
C THR A 63 18.62 -8.59 31.06
N ASP A 64 19.37 -8.26 32.12
CA ASP A 64 19.23 -8.84 33.45
C ASP A 64 17.99 -8.25 34.18
N GLY A 65 16.79 -8.49 33.63
CA GLY A 65 15.50 -8.06 34.18
C GLY A 65 14.31 -8.49 33.32
N GLU A 66 13.15 -8.68 33.94
CA GLU A 66 11.88 -8.92 33.22
C GLU A 66 11.38 -7.60 32.64
N PHE A 67 11.28 -7.50 31.31
CA PHE A 67 10.82 -6.31 30.59
C PHE A 67 9.33 -6.44 30.23
N ASN A 68 8.49 -5.60 30.81
CA ASN A 68 7.05 -5.55 30.55
C ASN A 68 6.73 -4.45 29.55
N ALA A 69 6.33 -4.82 28.35
CA ALA A 69 6.03 -3.85 27.29
C ALA A 69 4.66 -4.07 26.68
N ILE A 70 4.09 -2.99 26.14
CA ILE A 70 2.86 -3.02 25.33
C ILE A 70 3.22 -2.70 23.88
N LEU A 71 2.73 -3.49 22.94
CA LEU A 71 2.70 -3.16 21.52
C LEU A 71 1.27 -2.77 21.13
N LEU A 72 1.07 -1.49 20.84
CA LEU A 72 -0.22 -0.86 20.60
C LEU A 72 -0.35 -0.42 19.13
N PRO A 73 -1.04 -1.17 18.27
CA PRO A 73 -1.31 -0.74 16.90
C PRO A 73 -2.35 0.39 16.86
N LYS A 74 -2.66 0.91 15.66
CA LYS A 74 -3.77 1.86 15.48
C LYS A 74 -5.08 1.31 16.03
N PHE A 75 -5.34 0.04 15.70
CA PHE A 75 -6.40 -0.82 16.21
C PHE A 75 -6.12 -2.27 15.76
N LEU A 76 -6.82 -3.24 16.33
CA LEU A 76 -6.64 -4.66 16.00
C LEU A 76 -7.37 -5.07 14.71
N GLY A 77 -6.90 -6.14 14.07
CA GLY A 77 -7.57 -6.76 12.92
C GLY A 77 -7.05 -6.32 11.54
N ILE A 78 -5.88 -5.69 11.47
CA ILE A 78 -5.18 -5.39 10.21
C ILE A 78 -3.88 -6.19 10.15
N LEU A 79 -3.68 -6.90 9.05
CA LEU A 79 -2.57 -7.85 8.88
C LEU A 79 -1.17 -7.23 9.06
N VAL A 80 -0.97 -5.97 8.67
CA VAL A 80 0.35 -5.31 8.83
C VAL A 80 0.73 -5.17 10.31
N PHE A 81 -0.26 -5.00 11.18
CA PHE A 81 -0.03 -4.91 12.62
C PHE A 81 0.18 -6.28 13.26
N ASP A 82 -0.46 -7.32 12.72
CA ASP A 82 -0.17 -8.70 13.12
C ASP A 82 1.27 -9.10 12.74
N GLN A 83 1.74 -8.70 11.55
CA GLN A 83 3.13 -8.90 11.11
C GLN A 83 4.13 -8.09 11.94
N ALA A 84 3.80 -6.85 12.32
CA ALA A 84 4.61 -6.08 13.25
C ALA A 84 4.72 -6.76 14.62
N ASN A 85 3.64 -7.36 15.11
CA ASN A 85 3.65 -8.16 16.33
C ASN A 85 4.50 -9.44 16.20
N GLU A 86 4.46 -10.12 15.05
CA GLU A 86 5.37 -11.24 14.77
C GLU A 86 6.84 -10.80 14.90
N GLY A 87 7.23 -9.69 14.27
CA GLY A 87 8.58 -9.14 14.41
C GLY A 87 8.94 -8.74 15.85
N ALA A 88 7.99 -8.19 16.61
CA ALA A 88 8.20 -7.85 18.02
C ALA A 88 8.41 -9.09 18.91
N MET A 89 7.69 -10.19 18.63
CA MET A 89 7.89 -11.47 19.33
C MET A 89 9.24 -12.11 18.98
N GLU A 90 9.69 -12.00 17.73
CA GLU A 90 11.02 -12.46 17.31
C GLU A 90 12.12 -11.68 18.03
N ALA A 91 12.02 -10.34 18.06
CA ALA A 91 12.97 -9.49 18.78
C ALA A 91 12.99 -9.80 20.29
N ALA A 92 11.84 -10.03 20.91
CA ALA A 92 11.76 -10.44 22.31
C ALA A 92 12.48 -11.77 22.56
N ALA A 93 12.31 -12.75 21.67
CA ALA A 93 12.97 -14.04 21.77
C ALA A 93 14.50 -13.91 21.65
N ASP A 94 15.00 -13.10 20.71
CA ASP A 94 16.43 -12.85 20.52
C ASP A 94 17.06 -12.13 21.72
N LEU A 95 16.32 -11.23 22.36
CA LEU A 95 16.73 -10.52 23.58
C LEU A 95 16.53 -11.34 24.85
N GLY A 96 15.94 -12.55 24.77
CA GLY A 96 15.63 -13.36 25.94
C GLY A 96 14.58 -12.74 26.88
N GLN A 97 13.70 -11.90 26.34
CA GLN A 97 12.66 -11.17 27.06
C GLN A 97 11.27 -11.80 26.89
N ALA A 98 10.33 -11.37 27.72
CA ALA A 98 8.92 -11.71 27.53
C ALA A 98 8.37 -11.01 26.28
N ASN A 99 7.41 -11.65 25.61
CA ASN A 99 6.71 -11.01 24.50
C ASN A 99 5.95 -9.78 25.01
N PRO A 100 5.92 -8.67 24.24
CA PRO A 100 5.08 -7.55 24.58
C PRO A 100 3.60 -7.94 24.55
N GLU A 101 2.79 -7.28 25.37
CA GLU A 101 1.33 -7.38 25.28
C GLU A 101 0.88 -6.70 23.99
N PHE A 102 0.46 -7.50 23.02
CA PHE A 102 -0.20 -6.99 21.81
C PHE A 102 -1.67 -6.73 22.09
N THR A 103 -2.02 -5.46 22.24
CA THR A 103 -3.37 -5.03 22.60
C THR A 103 -3.68 -3.71 21.92
N GLY A 104 -4.95 -3.47 21.61
CA GLY A 104 -5.35 -2.25 20.92
C GLY A 104 -6.86 -2.07 20.88
N PRO A 105 -7.30 -0.88 20.46
CA PRO A 105 -8.71 -0.57 20.30
C PRO A 105 -9.33 -1.28 19.10
N THR A 106 -10.63 -1.10 18.90
CA THR A 106 -11.31 -1.38 17.64
C THR A 106 -11.24 -0.15 16.73
N PRO A 107 -11.50 -0.28 15.42
CA PRO A 107 -11.50 0.87 14.53
C PRO A 107 -12.43 2.02 15.01
N GLU A 108 -13.61 1.66 15.54
CA GLU A 108 -14.65 2.61 15.94
C GLU A 108 -14.28 3.47 17.16
N ASN A 109 -13.35 2.99 18.00
CA ASN A 109 -12.90 3.71 19.18
C ASN A 109 -11.39 3.96 19.18
N SER A 110 -10.72 3.91 18.02
CA SER A 110 -9.26 3.95 17.90
C SER A 110 -8.61 5.09 18.69
N VAL A 111 -9.07 6.34 18.51
CA VAL A 111 -8.55 7.52 19.23
C VAL A 111 -8.71 7.37 20.75
N GLN A 112 -9.93 7.18 21.23
CA GLN A 112 -10.23 7.13 22.67
C GLN A 112 -9.58 5.91 23.33
N GLY A 113 -9.63 4.76 22.68
CA GLY A 113 -9.08 3.52 23.21
C GLY A 113 -7.55 3.54 23.31
N GLN A 114 -6.84 4.18 22.37
CA GLN A 114 -5.40 4.41 22.53
C GLN A 114 -5.10 5.25 23.78
N ILE A 115 -5.82 6.36 23.97
CA ILE A 115 -5.65 7.23 25.15
C ILE A 115 -5.91 6.46 26.45
N GLU A 116 -6.97 5.66 26.49
CA GLU A 116 -7.31 4.83 27.66
C GLU A 116 -6.25 3.76 27.94
N ILE A 117 -5.74 3.07 26.92
CA ILE A 117 -4.68 2.05 27.07
C ILE A 117 -3.40 2.69 27.60
N VAL A 118 -2.93 3.79 27.01
CA VAL A 118 -1.70 4.48 27.44
C VAL A 118 -1.84 5.04 28.86
N THR A 119 -3.01 5.60 29.19
CA THR A 119 -3.30 6.08 30.56
C THR A 119 -3.24 4.94 31.58
N ASN A 120 -3.79 3.78 31.23
CA ASN A 120 -3.75 2.61 32.11
C ASN A 120 -2.34 2.04 32.24
N ALA A 121 -1.56 2.01 31.16
CA ALA A 121 -0.17 1.55 31.14
C ALA A 121 0.70 2.33 32.13
N ALA A 122 0.54 3.66 32.19
CA ALA A 122 1.20 4.52 33.17
C ALA A 122 0.92 4.10 34.62
N THR A 123 -0.29 3.62 34.92
CA THR A 123 -0.66 3.17 36.27
C THR A 123 -0.21 1.74 36.59
N GLN A 124 0.00 0.91 35.57
CA GLN A 124 0.42 -0.49 35.71
C GLN A 124 1.93 -0.61 35.89
N GLY A 125 2.69 0.44 35.58
CA GLY A 125 4.15 0.46 35.72
C GLY A 125 4.83 -0.40 34.66
N VAL A 126 4.36 -0.33 33.40
CA VAL A 126 5.04 -0.96 32.27
C VAL A 126 6.38 -0.28 32.00
N ASP A 127 7.34 -1.03 31.50
CA ASP A 127 8.67 -0.53 31.16
C ASP A 127 8.68 0.18 29.81
N ALA A 128 7.82 -0.25 28.87
CA ALA A 128 7.70 0.40 27.57
C ALA A 128 6.29 0.35 26.96
N ILE A 129 5.98 1.39 26.19
CA ILE A 129 4.80 1.49 25.34
C ILE A 129 5.27 1.74 23.92
N MET A 130 5.01 0.79 23.02
CA MET A 130 5.33 0.88 21.60
C MET A 130 4.03 1.14 20.82
N ILE A 131 3.77 2.38 20.41
CA ILE A 131 2.48 2.81 19.85
C ILE A 131 2.56 3.22 18.38
N SER A 132 1.66 2.70 17.55
CA SER A 132 1.33 3.25 16.25
C SER A 132 0.15 4.21 16.38
N ASN A 133 0.44 5.51 16.42
CA ASN A 133 -0.52 6.54 16.80
C ASN A 133 -1.63 6.76 15.76
N ASN A 134 -2.88 6.71 16.22
CA ASN A 134 -4.07 7.13 15.46
C ASN A 134 -4.85 8.24 16.19
N ALA A 135 -4.37 8.72 17.34
CA ALA A 135 -4.99 9.78 18.14
C ALA A 135 -4.41 11.18 17.88
N GLY A 136 -3.45 11.30 16.95
CA GLY A 136 -2.75 12.56 16.68
C GLY A 136 -2.09 13.10 17.95
N ASP A 137 -2.16 14.42 18.17
CA ASP A 137 -1.62 15.06 19.38
C ASP A 137 -2.46 14.82 20.64
N GLN A 138 -3.66 14.23 20.53
CA GLN A 138 -4.53 14.01 21.70
C GLN A 138 -3.95 12.97 22.67
N ILE A 139 -3.02 12.13 22.20
CA ILE A 139 -2.34 11.13 23.02
C ILE A 139 -1.23 11.73 23.91
N ALA A 140 -0.70 12.90 23.55
CA ALA A 140 0.49 13.48 24.18
C ALA A 140 0.39 13.59 25.72
N PRO A 141 -0.74 14.03 26.32
CA PRO A 141 -0.86 14.08 27.77
C PRO A 141 -0.78 12.71 28.46
N ALA A 142 -1.34 11.66 27.83
CA ALA A 142 -1.29 10.30 28.36
C ALA A 142 0.11 9.70 28.20
N ALA A 143 0.74 9.92 27.04
CA ALA A 143 2.10 9.48 26.74
C ALA A 143 3.11 10.13 27.70
N GLN A 144 3.02 11.45 27.92
CA GLN A 144 3.87 12.15 28.89
C GLN A 144 3.66 11.62 30.32
N ALA A 145 2.42 11.30 30.71
CA ALA A 145 2.16 10.71 32.03
C ALA A 145 2.79 9.31 32.19
N ALA A 146 2.88 8.52 31.11
CA ALA A 146 3.58 7.25 31.12
C ALA A 146 5.11 7.43 31.26
N ILE A 147 5.70 8.40 30.55
CA ILE A 147 7.11 8.77 30.70
C ILE A 147 7.40 9.24 32.13
N ASP A 148 6.56 10.11 32.69
CA ASP A 148 6.70 10.61 34.06
C ASP A 148 6.58 9.47 35.11
N ALA A 149 5.89 8.39 34.77
CA ALA A 149 5.78 7.18 35.58
C ALA A 149 6.95 6.18 35.39
N GLY A 150 7.87 6.46 34.46
CA GLY A 150 9.09 5.68 34.22
C GLY A 150 9.06 4.76 33.01
N ALA A 151 7.98 4.77 32.20
CA ALA A 151 7.93 4.01 30.96
C ALA A 151 8.72 4.70 29.85
N THR A 152 9.30 3.92 28.94
CA THR A 152 9.79 4.44 27.64
C THR A 152 8.63 4.43 26.64
N VAL A 153 8.35 5.57 26.01
CA VAL A 153 7.31 5.66 24.97
C VAL A 153 7.96 5.76 23.59
N VAL A 154 7.84 4.67 22.82
CA VAL A 154 8.33 4.58 21.45
C VAL A 154 7.13 4.61 20.52
N THR A 155 7.15 5.47 19.52
CA THR A 155 6.19 5.38 18.42
C THR A 155 6.77 4.59 17.25
N TRP A 156 5.91 3.92 16.50
CA TRP A 156 6.28 3.15 15.31
C TRP A 156 5.16 3.26 14.29
N ASP A 157 5.46 3.16 12.99
CA ASP A 157 4.52 3.37 11.87
C ASP A 157 3.95 4.80 11.76
N SER A 158 3.38 5.34 12.84
CA SER A 158 2.71 6.64 12.91
C SER A 158 3.11 7.39 14.19
N PRO A 159 3.77 8.55 14.09
CA PRO A 159 4.31 9.27 15.24
C PRO A 159 3.24 10.11 15.97
N ILE A 160 3.63 10.73 17.10
CA ILE A 160 2.89 11.86 17.66
C ILE A 160 3.29 13.11 16.86
N PRO A 161 2.35 13.85 16.22
CA PRO A 161 2.70 14.98 15.34
C PRO A 161 3.61 16.04 16.00
N SER A 162 3.38 16.35 17.26
CA SER A 162 4.17 17.31 18.06
C SER A 162 5.47 16.73 18.65
N ALA A 163 5.66 15.41 18.59
CA ALA A 163 6.66 14.65 19.33
C ALA A 163 6.58 14.82 20.88
N GLU A 164 5.52 15.46 21.41
CA GLU A 164 5.33 15.57 22.85
C GLU A 164 4.92 14.21 23.44
N GLY A 165 5.70 13.70 24.40
CA GLY A 165 5.48 12.38 24.98
C GLY A 165 6.04 11.23 24.15
N GLU A 166 7.00 11.49 23.27
CA GLU A 166 7.66 10.50 22.40
C GLU A 166 9.18 10.49 22.67
N ASP A 167 9.74 9.36 23.11
CA ASP A 167 11.19 9.21 23.33
C ASP A 167 11.94 8.90 22.02
N LEU A 168 11.28 8.13 21.15
CA LEU A 168 11.83 7.69 19.87
C LEU A 168 10.69 7.37 18.89
N PHE A 169 10.87 7.76 17.63
CA PHE A 169 10.03 7.31 16.53
C PHE A 169 10.78 6.34 15.62
N ILE A 170 10.22 5.13 15.44
CA ILE A 170 10.68 4.12 14.50
C ILE A 170 9.93 4.30 13.18
N ALA A 171 10.56 5.03 12.26
CA ALA A 171 10.05 5.27 10.93
C ALA A 171 10.35 4.08 10.00
N GLN A 172 9.33 3.60 9.30
CA GLN A 172 9.41 2.55 8.28
C GLN A 172 10.04 3.05 6.96
N VAL A 173 9.99 4.36 6.73
CA VAL A 173 10.43 5.06 5.52
C VAL A 173 10.82 6.50 5.86
N ASP A 174 11.55 7.18 4.97
CA ASP A 174 11.66 8.64 5.05
C ASP A 174 10.33 9.26 4.61
N PHE A 175 9.66 9.97 5.53
CA PHE A 175 8.32 10.52 5.31
C PHE A 175 8.28 11.58 4.22
N ASN A 176 9.36 12.33 4.00
CA ASN A 176 9.43 13.32 2.93
C ASN A 176 9.68 12.65 1.58
N GLU A 177 10.52 11.61 1.56
CA GLU A 177 10.79 10.85 0.34
C GLU A 177 9.53 10.14 -0.14
N MET A 178 8.70 9.61 0.76
CA MET A 178 7.45 8.93 0.40
C MET A 178 6.49 9.78 -0.42
N GLY A 179 6.34 11.07 -0.08
CA GLY A 179 5.51 11.98 -0.87
C GLY A 179 6.00 12.10 -2.31
N THR A 180 7.32 12.19 -2.50
CA THR A 180 7.94 12.23 -3.82
C THR A 180 7.78 10.91 -4.56
N VAL A 181 7.97 9.77 -3.88
CA VAL A 181 7.77 8.43 -4.45
C VAL A 181 6.33 8.27 -4.95
N MET A 182 5.33 8.70 -4.18
CA MET A 182 3.92 8.63 -4.61
C MET A 182 3.63 9.54 -5.81
N ALA A 183 4.16 10.76 -5.84
CA ALA A 183 4.06 11.64 -7.01
C ALA A 183 4.72 11.03 -8.25
N ASP A 184 5.89 10.40 -8.09
CA ASP A 184 6.60 9.70 -9.15
C ASP A 184 5.84 8.49 -9.68
N MET A 185 5.25 7.69 -8.78
CA MET A 185 4.38 6.58 -9.16
C MET A 185 3.17 7.09 -9.95
N ALA A 186 2.49 8.14 -9.47
CA ALA A 186 1.34 8.71 -10.15
C ALA A 186 1.70 9.19 -11.56
N HIS A 187 2.77 9.98 -11.67
CA HIS A 187 3.28 10.45 -12.95
C HIS A 187 3.64 9.29 -13.90
N SER A 188 4.32 8.26 -13.41
CA SER A 188 4.72 7.11 -14.23
C SER A 188 3.52 6.30 -14.72
N ILE A 189 2.56 6.01 -13.84
CA ILE A 189 1.39 5.19 -14.15
C ILE A 189 0.47 5.91 -15.15
N LEU A 190 0.31 7.23 -15.01
CA LEU A 190 -0.47 8.07 -15.92
C LEU A 190 0.29 8.40 -17.21
N GLY A 191 1.55 7.98 -17.38
CA GLY A 191 2.33 8.30 -18.57
C GLY A 191 2.68 9.79 -18.70
N GLY A 192 2.74 10.49 -17.57
CA GLY A 192 3.10 11.91 -17.45
C GLY A 192 1.93 12.89 -17.51
N SER A 193 0.70 12.45 -17.78
CA SER A 193 -0.47 13.33 -17.75
C SER A 193 -1.75 12.58 -17.38
N GLY A 194 -2.63 13.22 -16.62
CA GLY A 194 -3.93 12.64 -16.26
C GLY A 194 -4.42 13.07 -14.89
N GLN A 195 -5.47 12.42 -14.42
CA GLN A 195 -6.12 12.74 -13.16
C GLN A 195 -6.03 11.56 -12.21
N PHE A 196 -5.82 11.85 -10.93
CA PHE A 196 -5.82 10.85 -9.88
C PHE A 196 -6.48 11.36 -8.61
N ALA A 197 -6.92 10.47 -7.74
CA ALA A 197 -7.38 10.79 -6.40
C ALA A 197 -6.64 9.94 -5.36
N VAL A 198 -6.70 10.36 -4.10
CA VAL A 198 -6.15 9.61 -2.97
C VAL A 198 -7.27 8.93 -2.19
N LEU A 199 -7.10 7.63 -1.92
CA LEU A 199 -7.90 6.89 -0.95
C LEU A 199 -7.05 6.61 0.29
N SER A 200 -7.21 7.44 1.32
CA SER A 200 -6.48 7.37 2.58
C SER A 200 -7.19 6.47 3.60
N ALA A 201 -6.54 6.32 4.76
CA ALA A 201 -7.06 5.65 5.95
C ALA A 201 -8.04 6.56 6.70
N SER A 202 -7.76 6.89 7.96
CA SER A 202 -8.51 7.86 8.76
C SER A 202 -7.99 9.29 8.52
N PRO A 203 -8.82 10.33 8.72
CA PRO A 203 -8.38 11.73 8.66
C PRO A 203 -7.46 12.12 9.83
N ASP A 204 -7.36 11.29 10.87
CA ASP A 204 -6.51 11.53 12.05
C ASP A 204 -5.17 10.78 11.99
N ALA A 205 -4.97 9.91 10.98
CA ALA A 205 -3.77 9.11 10.83
C ALA A 205 -2.56 9.97 10.44
N THR A 206 -1.60 10.10 11.36
CA THR A 206 -0.49 11.05 11.23
C THR A 206 0.46 10.69 10.08
N ASN A 207 0.77 9.40 9.91
CA ASN A 207 1.60 8.92 8.80
C ASN A 207 0.99 9.22 7.43
N GLN A 208 -0.24 8.75 7.16
CA GLN A 208 -0.88 9.01 5.87
C GLN A 208 -1.01 10.50 5.56
N ASN A 209 -1.44 11.30 6.55
CA ASN A 209 -1.57 12.75 6.35
C ASN A 209 -0.22 13.42 6.03
N THR A 210 0.86 12.96 6.65
CA THR A 210 2.21 13.49 6.38
C THR A 210 2.68 13.10 4.98
N TRP A 211 2.47 11.85 4.56
CA TRP A 211 2.83 11.41 3.21
C TRP A 211 2.02 12.12 2.13
N ILE A 212 0.72 12.34 2.36
CA ILE A 212 -0.15 13.07 1.44
C ILE A 212 0.29 14.54 1.33
N ALA A 213 0.56 15.21 2.45
CA ALA A 213 1.05 16.58 2.43
C ALA A 213 2.41 16.71 1.72
N ALA A 214 3.32 15.74 1.92
CA ALA A 214 4.59 15.68 1.22
C ALA A 214 4.40 15.44 -0.30
N MET A 215 3.41 14.63 -0.69
CA MET A 215 3.05 14.42 -2.09
C MET A 215 2.45 15.69 -2.70
N GLU A 216 1.55 16.39 -2.02
CA GLU A 216 0.99 17.67 -2.47
C GLU A 216 2.08 18.72 -2.66
N GLU A 217 3.10 18.75 -1.80
CA GLU A 217 4.28 19.61 -1.98
C GLU A 217 5.11 19.17 -3.21
N ALA A 218 5.38 17.87 -3.37
CA ALA A 218 6.14 17.34 -4.50
C ALA A 218 5.47 17.68 -5.84
N LEU A 219 4.14 17.60 -5.92
CA LEU A 219 3.35 17.89 -7.12
C LEU A 219 3.47 19.35 -7.62
N LYS A 220 4.04 20.26 -6.82
CA LYS A 220 4.31 21.64 -7.26
C LYS A 220 5.49 21.74 -8.23
N ASP A 221 6.32 20.69 -8.35
CA ASP A 221 7.40 20.65 -9.32
C ASP A 221 6.87 20.63 -10.77
N ALA A 222 7.56 21.31 -11.68
CA ALA A 222 7.17 21.40 -13.09
C ALA A 222 7.10 20.02 -13.79
N LYS A 223 7.78 19.00 -13.28
CA LYS A 223 7.68 17.61 -13.73
C LYS A 223 6.24 17.08 -13.68
N TYR A 224 5.45 17.52 -12.71
CA TYR A 224 4.09 17.02 -12.47
C TYR A 224 3.00 17.94 -12.99
N ALA A 225 3.34 18.97 -13.76
CA ALA A 225 2.40 20.01 -14.17
C ALA A 225 1.20 19.50 -15.00
N ASP A 226 1.32 18.33 -15.61
CA ASP A 226 0.29 17.71 -16.46
C ASP A 226 -0.52 16.60 -15.73
N ILE A 227 -0.24 16.34 -14.45
CA ILE A 227 -1.07 15.49 -13.58
C ILE A 227 -1.86 16.32 -12.55
N GLU A 228 -3.08 15.90 -12.26
CA GLU A 228 -4.01 16.63 -11.38
C GLU A 228 -4.50 15.70 -10.25
N LEU A 229 -4.31 16.15 -9.01
CA LEU A 229 -4.94 15.54 -7.83
C LEU A 229 -6.37 16.08 -7.70
N LEU A 230 -7.36 15.21 -7.87
CA LEU A 230 -8.78 15.54 -7.87
C LEU A 230 -9.37 15.65 -6.46
N ASP A 231 -9.07 14.67 -5.61
CA ASP A 231 -9.71 14.53 -4.30
C ASP A 231 -8.88 13.66 -3.35
N ILE A 232 -9.15 13.79 -2.05
CA ILE A 232 -8.62 12.94 -0.99
C ILE A 232 -9.81 12.44 -0.16
N VAL A 233 -10.12 11.16 -0.29
CA VAL A 233 -11.20 10.48 0.44
C VAL A 233 -10.64 9.50 1.47
N TYR A 234 -11.47 9.09 2.43
CA TYR A 234 -11.06 8.33 3.60
C TYR A 234 -11.86 7.04 3.69
N GLY A 235 -11.15 5.91 3.66
CA GLY A 235 -11.69 4.57 3.85
C GLY A 235 -11.63 4.09 5.30
N ASN A 236 -11.09 4.91 6.22
CA ASN A 236 -10.95 4.64 7.66
C ASN A 236 -10.23 3.33 8.01
N ASP A 237 -9.36 2.84 7.11
CA ASP A 237 -8.77 1.50 7.21
C ASP A 237 -9.83 0.38 7.40
N GLN A 238 -11.01 0.59 6.79
CA GLN A 238 -12.13 -0.34 6.77
C GLN A 238 -12.37 -0.82 5.35
N SER A 239 -12.39 -2.14 5.14
CA SER A 239 -12.45 -2.72 3.80
C SER A 239 -13.71 -2.32 3.02
N GLU A 240 -14.90 -2.41 3.65
CA GLU A 240 -16.17 -2.06 3.00
C GLU A 240 -16.27 -0.56 2.70
N GLU A 241 -15.83 0.29 3.63
CA GLU A 241 -15.84 1.74 3.41
C GLU A 241 -14.86 2.13 2.31
N SER A 242 -13.64 1.59 2.33
CA SER A 242 -12.62 1.82 1.31
C SER A 242 -13.08 1.38 -0.07
N TYR A 243 -13.74 0.22 -0.18
CA TYR A 243 -14.33 -0.28 -1.42
C TYR A 243 -15.37 0.71 -1.97
N ASN A 244 -16.29 1.16 -1.12
CA ASN A 244 -17.34 2.10 -1.51
C ASN A 244 -16.78 3.48 -1.89
N GLN A 245 -15.74 3.96 -1.20
CA GLN A 245 -15.05 5.21 -1.55
C GLN A 245 -14.35 5.11 -2.91
N ALA A 246 -13.72 3.97 -3.22
CA ALA A 246 -13.12 3.75 -4.54
C ALA A 246 -14.16 3.82 -5.66
N LEU A 247 -15.32 3.19 -5.49
CA LEU A 247 -16.42 3.29 -6.46
C LEU A 247 -16.97 4.71 -6.58
N ALA A 248 -17.14 5.40 -5.44
CA ALA A 248 -17.62 6.78 -5.44
C ALA A 248 -16.67 7.72 -6.18
N LEU A 249 -15.35 7.53 -6.06
CA LEU A 249 -14.36 8.28 -6.82
C LEU A 249 -14.53 8.07 -8.34
N VAL A 250 -14.69 6.83 -8.79
CA VAL A 250 -14.89 6.53 -10.22
C VAL A 250 -16.20 7.13 -10.73
N ASP A 251 -17.29 7.02 -9.97
CA ASP A 251 -18.59 7.59 -10.32
C ASP A 251 -18.53 9.12 -10.41
N GLN A 252 -17.80 9.76 -9.50
CA GLN A 252 -17.66 11.22 -9.44
C GLN A 252 -16.70 11.76 -10.51
N TYR A 253 -15.66 11.01 -10.84
CA TYR A 253 -14.56 11.41 -11.72
C TYR A 253 -14.33 10.37 -12.82
N PRO A 254 -15.19 10.34 -13.86
CA PRO A 254 -15.14 9.30 -14.90
C PRO A 254 -13.89 9.34 -15.79
N ASP A 255 -13.14 10.44 -15.78
CA ASP A 255 -11.89 10.60 -16.53
C ASP A 255 -10.63 10.34 -15.65
N MET A 256 -10.81 9.97 -14.38
CA MET A 256 -9.72 9.65 -13.46
C MET A 256 -9.02 8.36 -13.87
N GLY A 257 -7.70 8.39 -14.01
CA GLY A 257 -6.92 7.22 -14.43
C GLY A 257 -6.25 6.45 -13.30
N LEU A 258 -6.25 6.99 -12.07
CA LEU A 258 -5.52 6.41 -10.94
C LEU A 258 -6.16 6.70 -9.59
N ILE A 259 -6.23 5.67 -8.75
CA ILE A 259 -6.41 5.80 -7.30
C ILE A 259 -5.06 5.51 -6.62
N MET A 260 -4.53 6.50 -5.91
CA MET A 260 -3.35 6.36 -5.06
C MET A 260 -3.79 6.09 -3.62
N SER A 261 -3.50 4.91 -3.07
CA SER A 261 -3.95 4.51 -1.74
C SER A 261 -2.79 4.21 -0.79
N PRO A 262 -2.38 5.17 0.06
CA PRO A 262 -1.28 5.00 1.00
C PRO A 262 -1.67 4.20 2.28
N THR A 263 -2.46 3.15 2.11
CA THR A 263 -2.93 2.25 3.17
C THR A 263 -3.09 0.85 2.62
N THR A 264 -2.70 -0.15 3.41
CA THR A 264 -2.79 -1.57 3.05
C THR A 264 -4.24 -2.03 2.86
N VAL A 265 -5.16 -1.53 3.70
CA VAL A 265 -6.59 -1.84 3.58
C VAL A 265 -7.20 -1.13 2.38
N GLY A 266 -6.89 0.15 2.19
CA GLY A 266 -7.46 0.96 1.12
C GLY A 266 -7.03 0.47 -0.27
N ILE A 267 -5.75 0.12 -0.45
CA ILE A 267 -5.25 -0.35 -1.76
C ILE A 267 -5.86 -1.70 -2.14
N ALA A 268 -5.96 -2.64 -1.19
CA ALA A 268 -6.56 -3.94 -1.45
C ALA A 268 -8.06 -3.81 -1.77
N ALA A 269 -8.78 -2.95 -1.04
CA ALA A 269 -10.19 -2.70 -1.27
C ALA A 269 -10.46 -1.98 -2.61
N ALA A 270 -9.66 -0.97 -2.95
CA ALA A 270 -9.76 -0.27 -4.23
C ALA A 270 -9.42 -1.19 -5.41
N ALA A 271 -8.36 -2.00 -5.30
CA ALA A 271 -8.01 -2.98 -6.32
C ALA A 271 -9.16 -3.97 -6.52
N LYS A 272 -9.74 -4.48 -5.43
CA LYS A 272 -10.92 -5.36 -5.49
C LYS A 272 -12.12 -4.68 -6.15
N ALA A 273 -12.41 -3.41 -5.84
CA ALA A 273 -13.50 -2.67 -6.46
C ALA A 273 -13.31 -2.55 -7.98
N MET A 274 -12.10 -2.23 -8.43
CA MET A 274 -11.81 -2.15 -9.87
C MET A 274 -11.92 -3.52 -10.56
N GLN A 275 -11.57 -4.61 -9.87
CA GLN A 275 -11.73 -5.97 -10.39
C GLN A 275 -13.19 -6.39 -10.49
N ASP A 276 -13.98 -6.15 -9.44
CA ASP A 276 -15.38 -6.58 -9.36
C ASP A 276 -16.26 -5.84 -10.39
N GLU A 277 -15.91 -4.60 -10.75
CA GLU A 277 -16.64 -3.76 -11.71
C GLU A 277 -16.03 -3.75 -13.14
N ASP A 278 -15.05 -4.61 -13.42
CA ASP A 278 -14.36 -4.70 -14.73
C ASP A 278 -13.68 -3.38 -15.16
N LEU A 279 -13.17 -2.57 -14.22
CA LEU A 279 -12.58 -1.24 -14.44
C LEU A 279 -11.04 -1.23 -14.46
N CYS A 280 -10.37 -2.38 -14.29
CA CYS A 280 -8.91 -2.43 -14.20
C CYS A 280 -8.17 -1.87 -15.43
N ASP A 281 -8.80 -1.85 -16.60
CA ASP A 281 -8.22 -1.27 -17.81
C ASP A 281 -8.31 0.27 -17.84
N ASP A 282 -9.33 0.83 -17.18
CA ASP A 282 -9.64 2.26 -17.18
C ASP A 282 -9.00 3.00 -15.99
N VAL A 283 -9.07 2.41 -14.79
CA VAL A 283 -8.57 3.02 -13.54
C VAL A 283 -7.53 2.12 -12.92
N LYS A 284 -6.30 2.62 -12.80
CA LYS A 284 -5.22 1.92 -12.10
C LYS A 284 -5.32 2.17 -10.60
N VAL A 285 -4.80 1.24 -9.81
CA VAL A 285 -4.68 1.36 -8.36
C VAL A 285 -3.22 1.15 -7.99
N SER A 286 -2.67 2.05 -7.18
CA SER A 286 -1.31 1.95 -6.63
C SER A 286 -1.27 2.53 -5.23
N GLY A 287 -0.16 2.36 -4.52
CA GLY A 287 0.04 2.91 -3.19
C GLY A 287 0.85 1.99 -2.29
N LEU A 288 0.45 1.88 -1.02
CA LEU A 288 1.18 1.13 0.00
C LEU A 288 0.37 -0.11 0.41
N GLY A 289 0.75 -1.27 -0.12
CA GLY A 289 0.07 -2.55 0.13
C GLY A 289 0.99 -3.61 0.69
N LEU A 290 0.40 -4.60 1.37
CA LEU A 290 1.12 -5.82 1.73
C LEU A 290 1.28 -6.71 0.50
N PRO A 291 2.49 -7.16 0.14
CA PRO A 291 2.68 -8.04 -1.01
C PRO A 291 1.76 -9.27 -0.99
N SER A 292 1.52 -9.87 0.18
CA SER A 292 0.63 -11.02 0.35
C SER A 292 -0.84 -10.74 0.02
N GLU A 293 -1.28 -9.48 0.09
CA GLU A 293 -2.66 -9.06 -0.23
C GLU A 293 -2.81 -8.59 -1.69
N MET A 294 -1.69 -8.39 -2.40
CA MET A 294 -1.65 -7.81 -3.76
C MET A 294 -1.39 -8.83 -4.88
N VAL A 295 -1.40 -10.13 -4.60
CA VAL A 295 -1.02 -11.21 -5.54
C VAL A 295 -2.15 -11.70 -6.49
N ASN A 296 -3.23 -10.94 -6.67
CA ASN A 296 -4.40 -11.38 -7.45
C ASN A 296 -4.67 -10.55 -8.71
#